data_AF-A0A0F9NSM7-F1
#
_entry.id   AF-A0A0F9NSM7-F1
#
_cell.length_a   1.000
_cell.length_b   1.000
_cell.length_c   1.000
_cell.angle_alpha   90.00
_cell.angle_beta   90.00
_cell.angle_gamma   90.00
#
_symmetry.space_group_name_H-M   'P 1'
#
loop_
_entity.id
_entity.type
_entity.pdbx_description
1 polymer ?
#
loop_
_entity_poly.entity_id
_entity_poly.type
_entity_poly.pdbx_seq_one_letter_code
_entity_poly.pdbx_strand_id
1 'polypeptide(L)'
;MKEKEILENNKLIAEFIGDQLQFPTTFNDTRCISEFDPEMMCFHLSWDWLMPVVKKMEELFDNGHTYFEEALAGHYTDIDYVYNECVKYIKIFKPIWIKDENKD
;
A
#
# COMPACT_ATOMS: atom_id res chain seq x y z
N MET A 1 15.52 5.61 1.10
CA MET A 1 15.27 5.29 -0.32
C MET A 1 15.56 6.52 -1.17
N LYS A 2 15.77 6.37 -2.49
CA LYS A 2 15.89 7.53 -3.39
C LYS A 2 14.50 8.07 -3.74
N GLU A 3 14.36 9.36 -3.98
CA GLU A 3 13.08 10.01 -4.33
C GLU A 3 12.35 9.31 -5.49
N LYS A 4 13.08 8.98 -6.57
CA LYS A 4 12.54 8.24 -7.71
C LYS A 4 11.97 6.86 -7.32
N GLU A 5 12.64 6.17 -6.42
CA GLU A 5 12.21 4.85 -5.94
C GLU A 5 10.95 4.95 -5.07
N ILE A 6 10.84 6.01 -4.25
CA ILE A 6 9.64 6.31 -3.48
C ILE A 6 8.45 6.56 -4.43
N LEU A 7 8.65 7.36 -5.48
CA LEU A 7 7.61 7.66 -6.46
C LEU A 7 7.12 6.40 -7.19
N GLU A 8 8.04 5.54 -7.63
CA GLU A 8 7.71 4.28 -8.32
C GLU A 8 6.98 3.30 -7.38
N ASN A 9 7.40 3.22 -6.12
CA ASN A 9 6.77 2.36 -5.12
C ASN A 9 5.37 2.88 -4.71
N ASN A 10 5.20 4.20 -4.57
CA ASN A 10 3.90 4.82 -4.32
C ASN A 10 2.91 4.52 -5.46
N LYS A 11 3.33 4.66 -6.72
CA LYS A 11 2.52 4.28 -7.89
C LYS A 11 2.07 2.83 -7.80
N LEU A 12 3.00 1.94 -7.47
CA LEU A 12 2.72 0.52 -7.36
C LEU A 12 1.70 0.22 -6.25
N ILE A 13 1.78 0.91 -5.11
CA ILE A 13 0.81 0.78 -4.02
C ILE A 13 -0.57 1.33 -4.44
N ALA A 14 -0.61 2.45 -5.16
CA ALA A 14 -1.85 3.02 -5.67
C ALA A 14 -2.54 2.12 -6.72
N GLU A 15 -1.76 1.51 -7.62
CA GLU A 15 -2.25 0.47 -8.53
C GLU A 15 -2.84 -0.71 -7.76
N PHE A 16 -2.13 -1.16 -6.71
CA PHE A 16 -2.56 -2.30 -5.90
C PHE A 16 -3.85 -2.01 -5.14
N ILE A 17 -4.02 -0.82 -4.56
CA ILE A 17 -5.21 -0.49 -3.77
C ILE A 17 -6.43 -0.18 -4.65
N GLY A 18 -6.21 0.40 -5.84
CA GLY A 18 -7.27 0.74 -6.79
C GLY A 18 -8.31 1.69 -6.19
N ASP A 19 -9.58 1.49 -6.56
CA ASP A 19 -10.72 2.33 -6.12
C ASP A 19 -11.07 2.19 -4.63
N GLN A 20 -10.41 1.28 -3.89
CA GLN A 20 -10.63 1.11 -2.45
C GLN A 20 -9.93 2.17 -1.60
N LEU A 21 -9.20 3.10 -2.23
CA LEU A 21 -8.55 4.22 -1.54
C LEU A 21 -9.61 5.23 -1.07
N GLN A 22 -10.25 4.93 0.07
CA GLN A 22 -11.05 5.92 0.79
C GLN A 22 -10.09 6.84 1.54
N PHE A 23 -9.76 7.98 0.93
CA PHE A 23 -8.95 8.99 1.58
C PHE A 23 -9.62 9.41 2.90
N PRO A 24 -8.87 9.55 4.01
CA PRO A 24 -9.44 10.06 5.24
C PRO A 24 -9.99 11.46 4.98
N THR A 25 -11.32 11.62 5.07
CA THR A 25 -12.02 12.89 4.91
C THR A 25 -11.63 13.93 5.97
N THR A 26 -10.82 13.53 6.94
CA THR A 26 -10.27 14.37 8.01
C THR A 26 -9.02 15.14 7.61
N PHE A 27 -8.36 14.81 6.48
CA PHE A 27 -7.35 15.68 5.91
C PHE A 27 -8.05 16.85 5.22
N ASN A 28 -8.20 17.95 5.96
CA ASN A 28 -8.52 19.28 5.42
C ASN A 28 -7.38 19.84 4.55
N ASP A 29 -6.52 18.95 4.01
CA ASP A 29 -5.41 19.24 3.16
C ASP A 29 -5.90 19.09 1.72
N THR A 30 -6.34 20.21 1.16
CA THR A 30 -6.84 20.37 -0.22
C THR A 30 -5.85 19.97 -1.31
N ARG A 31 -4.71 19.38 -0.94
CA ARG A 31 -3.67 18.88 -1.86
C ARG A 31 -3.87 17.43 -2.28
N CYS A 32 -4.87 16.71 -1.76
CA CYS A 32 -4.95 15.26 -1.97
C CYS A 32 -6.23 14.79 -2.69
N ILE A 33 -6.84 15.61 -3.56
CA ILE A 33 -8.12 15.25 -4.19
C ILE A 33 -8.05 15.21 -5.72
N SER A 34 -8.52 14.07 -6.23
CA SER A 34 -9.10 13.74 -7.55
C SER A 34 -8.24 13.34 -8.75
N GLU A 35 -6.92 13.47 -8.72
CA GLU A 35 -6.06 12.91 -9.77
C GLU A 35 -5.00 12.01 -9.13
N PHE A 36 -4.72 10.85 -9.74
CA PHE A 36 -3.67 9.92 -9.31
C PHE A 36 -2.30 10.59 -9.51
N ASP A 37 -1.95 11.53 -8.63
CA ASP A 37 -0.63 12.15 -8.58
C ASP A 37 0.24 11.37 -7.58
N PRO A 38 1.23 10.61 -8.06
CA PRO A 38 2.12 9.83 -7.21
C PRO A 38 3.03 10.68 -6.33
N GLU A 39 3.20 11.97 -6.65
CA GLU A 39 3.92 12.93 -5.82
C GLU A 39 3.10 13.34 -4.59
N MET A 40 1.77 13.19 -4.65
CA MET A 40 0.86 13.50 -3.54
C MET A 40 0.58 12.29 -2.63
N MET A 41 1.05 11.10 -3.00
CA MET A 41 0.85 9.88 -2.21
C MET A 41 1.80 9.81 -1.01
N CYS A 42 1.25 9.84 0.20
CA CYS A 42 2.03 9.86 1.44
C CYS A 42 2.18 8.50 2.13
N PHE A 43 2.16 7.37 1.39
CA PHE A 43 2.24 6.02 1.96
C PHE A 43 3.48 5.77 2.83
N HIS A 44 4.62 6.39 2.53
CA HIS A 44 5.85 6.27 3.31
C HIS A 44 5.95 7.26 4.50
N LEU A 45 5.00 8.19 4.62
CA LEU A 45 5.03 9.28 5.63
C LEU A 45 3.84 9.26 6.59
N SER A 46 2.74 8.58 6.23
CA SER A 46 1.52 8.57 7.03
C SER A 46 0.91 7.19 7.15
N TRP A 47 0.67 6.78 8.39
CA TRP A 47 -0.07 5.57 8.71
C TRP A 47 -1.52 5.61 8.20
N ASP A 48 -2.13 6.80 8.12
CA ASP A 48 -3.48 6.93 7.58
C ASP A 48 -3.55 6.53 6.10
N TRP A 49 -2.44 6.71 5.37
CA TRP A 49 -2.28 6.28 3.98
C TRP A 49 -1.86 4.81 3.88
N LEU A 50 -0.96 4.35 4.75
CA LEU A 50 -0.40 3.00 4.67
C LEU A 50 -1.34 1.92 5.24
N MET A 51 -2.14 2.24 6.26
CA MET A 51 -2.99 1.27 6.95
C MET A 51 -4.05 0.61 6.05
N PRO A 52 -4.72 1.33 5.11
CA PRO A 52 -5.58 0.69 4.12
C PRO A 52 -4.87 -0.36 3.26
N VAL A 53 -3.59 -0.14 2.95
CA VAL A 53 -2.77 -1.08 2.17
C VAL A 53 -2.52 -2.36 2.95
N VAL A 54 -2.12 -2.21 4.22
CA VAL A 54 -1.89 -3.33 5.15
C VAL A 54 -3.16 -4.19 5.28
N LYS A 55 -4.32 -3.55 5.49
CA LYS A 55 -5.60 -4.26 5.59
C LYS A 55 -5.97 -5.00 4.31
N LYS A 56 -5.80 -4.36 3.14
CA LYS A 56 -6.06 -5.02 1.86
C LYS A 56 -5.17 -6.26 1.67
N MET A 57 -3.92 -6.21 2.10
CA MET A 57 -3.04 -7.38 2.09
C MET A 57 -3.57 -8.47 3.02
N GLU A 58 -3.94 -8.14 4.26
CA GLU A 58 -4.52 -9.11 5.20
C GLU A 58 -5.75 -9.80 4.58
N GLU A 59 -6.67 -9.04 3.97
CA GLU A 59 -7.88 -9.58 3.32
C GLU A 59 -7.58 -10.49 2.12
N LEU A 60 -6.61 -10.13 1.27
CA LEU A 60 -6.26 -10.93 0.09
C LEU A 60 -5.56 -12.25 0.46
N PHE A 61 -4.92 -12.31 1.63
CA PHE A 61 -4.05 -13.41 2.02
C PHE A 61 -4.55 -14.20 3.25
N ASP A 62 -5.80 -13.98 3.68
CA ASP A 62 -6.52 -14.68 4.76
C ASP A 62 -6.71 -16.21 4.51
N ASN A 63 -6.11 -16.75 3.44
CA ASN A 63 -5.98 -18.18 3.19
C ASN A 63 -4.77 -18.83 3.90
N GLY A 64 -4.23 -18.21 4.96
CA GLY A 64 -3.23 -18.82 5.84
C GLY A 64 -1.79 -18.31 5.70
N HIS A 65 -1.55 -17.09 5.22
CA HIS A 65 -0.22 -16.51 5.21
C HIS A 65 0.10 -15.74 6.50
N THR A 66 0.56 -16.47 7.54
CA THR A 66 1.19 -15.91 8.75
C THR A 66 2.43 -15.04 8.45
N TYR A 67 2.98 -15.13 7.24
CA TYR A 67 4.24 -14.48 6.86
C TYR A 67 4.18 -12.95 6.99
N PHE A 68 3.03 -12.29 6.73
CA PHE A 68 2.97 -10.82 6.77
C PHE A 68 2.90 -10.29 8.19
N GLU A 69 2.06 -10.86 9.03
CA GLU A 69 2.00 -10.53 10.47
C GLU A 69 3.33 -10.84 11.17
N GLU A 70 3.99 -11.95 10.82
CA GLU A 70 5.31 -12.33 11.32
C GLU A 70 6.41 -11.39 10.82
N ALA A 71 6.39 -10.98 9.54
CA ALA A 71 7.35 -10.02 8.99
C ALA A 71 7.24 -8.66 9.68
N LEU A 72 6.03 -8.25 10.03
CA LEU A 72 5.79 -6.98 10.73
C LEU A 72 5.98 -7.08 12.25
N ALA A 73 6.11 -8.28 12.82
CA ALA A 73 6.24 -8.50 14.26
C ALA A 73 7.42 -7.73 14.86
N GLY A 74 7.12 -6.79 15.77
CA GLY A 74 8.12 -5.93 16.41
C GLY A 74 8.52 -4.69 15.60
N HIS A 75 7.96 -4.50 14.40
CA HIS A 75 8.28 -3.39 13.50
C HIS A 75 7.09 -2.50 13.13
N TYR A 76 5.89 -2.77 13.69
CA TYR A 76 4.67 -1.97 13.46
C TYR A 76 4.77 -0.47 13.80
N THR A 77 5.82 -0.05 14.50
CA THR A 77 6.07 1.37 14.82
C THR A 77 7.00 2.07 13.84
N ASP A 78 7.67 1.32 12.95
CA ASP A 78 8.60 1.83 11.95
C ASP A 78 7.91 1.88 10.58
N ILE A 79 7.43 3.07 10.23
CA ILE A 79 6.68 3.27 8.98
C ILE A 79 7.52 2.97 7.74
N ASP A 80 8.83 3.24 7.77
CA ASP A 80 9.72 2.94 6.65
C ASP A 80 9.85 1.43 6.47
N TYR A 81 9.97 0.68 7.57
CA TYR A 81 9.98 -0.78 7.53
C TYR A 81 8.68 -1.34 6.94
N VAL A 82 7.53 -0.93 7.50
CA VAL A 82 6.23 -1.46 7.06
C VAL A 82 5.93 -1.07 5.61
N TYR A 83 6.27 0.15 5.20
CA TYR A 83 6.17 0.58 3.81
C TYR A 83 6.99 -0.31 2.88
N ASN A 84 8.25 -0.59 3.25
CA ASN A 84 9.13 -1.45 2.45
C ASN A 84 8.61 -2.89 2.35
N GLU A 85 8.08 -3.45 3.45
CA GLU A 85 7.45 -4.76 3.42
C GLU A 85 6.21 -4.77 2.54
N CYS A 86 5.34 -3.76 2.63
CA CYS A 86 4.19 -3.61 1.73
C CYS A 86 4.63 -3.63 0.25
N VAL A 87 5.65 -2.84 -0.09
CA VAL A 87 6.19 -2.81 -1.46
C VAL A 87 6.73 -4.17 -1.90
N LYS A 88 7.49 -4.86 -1.03
CA LYS A 88 8.05 -6.19 -1.33
C LYS A 88 6.93 -7.20 -1.59
N TYR A 89 5.94 -7.23 -0.72
CA TYR A 89 4.77 -8.10 -0.86
C TYR A 89 4.04 -7.83 -2.17
N ILE A 90 3.75 -6.56 -2.46
CA ILE A 90 3.09 -6.18 -3.70
C ILE A 90 3.92 -6.65 -4.91
N LYS A 91 5.24 -6.45 -4.92
CA LYS A 91 6.10 -6.94 -6.02
C LYS A 91 6.05 -8.47 -6.20
N ILE A 92 6.03 -9.23 -5.10
CA ILE A 92 5.98 -10.71 -5.14
C ILE A 92 4.64 -11.19 -5.71
N PHE A 93 3.53 -10.58 -5.30
CA PHE A 93 2.19 -11.04 -5.62
C PHE A 93 1.56 -10.37 -6.85
N LYS A 94 2.27 -9.42 -7.50
CA LYS A 94 1.85 -8.77 -8.76
C LYS A 94 1.32 -9.73 -9.83
N PRO A 95 1.98 -10.87 -10.09
CA PRO A 95 1.52 -11.82 -11.10
C PRO A 95 0.21 -12.55 -10.73
N ILE A 96 -0.21 -12.51 -9.46
CA ILE A 96 -1.39 -13.21 -8.93
C ILE A 96 -2.61 -12.29 -8.96
N TRP A 97 -2.51 -11.05 -8.47
CA TRP A 97 -3.68 -10.14 -8.46
C TRP A 97 -4.15 -9.78 -9.88
N ILE A 98 -3.24 -9.66 -10.85
CA ILE A 98 -3.61 -9.37 -12.25
C ILE A 98 -4.50 -10.49 -12.82
N LYS A 99 -4.41 -11.71 -12.30
CA LYS A 99 -5.21 -12.85 -12.80
C LYS A 99 -6.62 -12.90 -12.21
N ASP A 100 -6.84 -12.35 -11.02
CA ASP A 100 -8.18 -12.34 -10.42
C ASP A 100 -9.03 -11.16 -10.91
N GLU A 101 -8.42 -10.04 -11.29
CA GLU A 101 -9.12 -8.90 -11.92
C GLU A 101 -9.54 -9.15 -13.38
N ASN A 102 -9.00 -10.19 -14.04
CA ASN A 102 -9.31 -10.56 -15.44
C ASN A 102 -10.18 -11.82 -15.57
N LYS A 103 -10.81 -12.28 -14.47
CA LYS A 103 -11.81 -13.36 -14.52
C LYS A 103 -13.21 -12.75 -14.68
N ASP A 104 -13.54 -12.41 -15.92
CA ASP A 104 -14.93 -12.28 -16.39
C ASP A 104 -15.53 -13.65 -16.74
#